data_AF-A0A7X8JW81-F1
#
_entry.id   AF-A0A7X8JW81-F1
#
_cell.length_a   1.000
_cell.length_b   1.000
_cell.length_c   1.000
_cell.angle_alpha   90.00
_cell.angle_beta   90.00
_cell.angle_gamma   90.00
#
_symmetry.space_group_name_H-M   'P 1'
#
loop_
_entity.id
_entity.type
_entity.pdbx_description
1 polymer ?
#
loop_
_entity_poly.entity_id
_entity_poly.type
_entity_poly.pdbx_seq_one_letter_code
_entity_poly.pdbx_strand_id
1 'polypeptide(L)'
;MKIDIASLSGFYIAKNCENSLNKQKDLVFSEKSLILFIHQLYENKVFSWKESYKPEVEIMDGTHWHLKIVYRDNTYNYSGSNRYPRQWKSFCKSMQNLTKEQFN
;
A
#
# COMPACT_ATOMS: atom_id res chain seq x y z
N MET A 1 -3.86 5.36 -2.94
CA MET A 1 -4.82 4.35 -3.45
C MET A 1 -5.87 4.10 -2.39
N LYS A 2 -7.13 3.93 -2.77
CA LYS A 2 -8.24 3.52 -1.89
C LYS A 2 -8.97 2.36 -2.55
N ILE A 3 -9.27 1.31 -1.78
CA ILE A 3 -10.05 0.15 -2.22
C ILE A 3 -11.29 0.08 -1.33
N ASP A 4 -12.44 -0.12 -1.95
CA ASP A 4 -13.70 -0.48 -1.34
C ASP A 4 -14.00 -1.94 -1.68
N ILE A 5 -13.95 -2.78 -0.67
CA ILE A 5 -14.15 -4.24 -0.81
C ILE A 5 -15.63 -4.53 -1.09
N ALA A 6 -16.57 -3.75 -0.54
CA ALA A 6 -17.99 -4.02 -0.67
C ALA A 6 -18.49 -3.72 -2.09
N SER A 7 -18.00 -2.64 -2.70
CA SER A 7 -18.32 -2.29 -4.08
C SER A 7 -17.39 -2.93 -5.11
N LEU A 8 -16.41 -3.74 -4.68
CA LEU A 8 -15.36 -4.33 -5.52
C LEU A 8 -14.66 -3.27 -6.41
N SER A 9 -14.49 -2.06 -5.89
CA SER A 9 -13.97 -0.93 -6.66
C SER A 9 -12.97 -0.12 -5.88
N GLY A 10 -12.31 0.82 -6.53
CA GLY A 10 -11.33 1.68 -5.89
C GLY A 10 -10.75 2.67 -6.87
N PHE A 11 -9.76 3.41 -6.41
CA PHE A 11 -9.02 4.32 -7.27
C PHE A 11 -7.61 4.51 -6.75
N TYR A 12 -6.70 4.89 -7.64
CA TYR A 12 -5.43 5.46 -7.23
C TYR A 12 -5.24 6.86 -7.79
N ILE A 13 -4.43 7.61 -7.05
CA ILE A 13 -4.04 8.99 -7.33
C ILE A 13 -2.52 9.00 -7.27
N ALA A 14 -1.88 9.43 -8.35
CA ALA A 14 -0.48 9.82 -8.37
C ALA A 14 -0.42 11.34 -8.39
N LYS A 15 0.37 11.92 -7.48
CA LYS A 15 0.62 13.36 -7.39
C LYS A 15 2.08 13.64 -7.70
N ASN A 16 2.38 14.81 -8.24
CA ASN A 16 3.75 15.29 -8.38
C ASN A 16 4.29 15.85 -7.05
N CYS A 17 5.53 16.34 -7.04
CA CYS A 17 6.18 16.92 -5.85
C CYS A 17 5.45 18.16 -5.29
N GLU A 18 4.64 18.84 -6.12
CA GLU A 18 3.85 20.01 -5.74
C GLU A 18 2.45 19.64 -5.21
N ASN A 19 2.19 18.35 -4.98
CA ASN A 19 0.88 17.80 -4.61
C ASN A 19 -0.23 17.97 -5.67
N SER A 20 0.12 18.41 -6.88
CA SER A 20 -0.81 18.50 -8.02
C SER A 20 -1.10 17.11 -8.57
N LEU A 21 -2.35 16.88 -8.97
CA LEU A 21 -2.79 15.61 -9.55
C LEU A 21 -2.04 15.35 -10.86
N ASN A 22 -1.31 14.24 -10.93
CA ASN A 22 -0.66 13.78 -12.15
C ASN A 22 -1.55 12.75 -12.87
N LYS A 23 -2.03 11.75 -12.14
CA LYS A 23 -2.86 10.67 -12.68
C LYS A 23 -3.91 10.24 -11.68
N GLN A 24 -5.15 10.06 -12.12
CA GLN A 24 -6.18 9.34 -11.39
C GLN A 24 -6.70 8.21 -12.27
N LYS A 25 -6.94 7.05 -11.66
CA LYS A 25 -7.54 5.92 -12.34
C LYS A 25 -8.50 5.21 -11.40
N ASP A 26 -9.72 5.04 -11.86
CA ASP A 26 -10.70 4.19 -11.20
C ASP A 26 -10.45 2.73 -11.55
N LEU A 27 -10.64 1.86 -10.57
CA LEU A 27 -10.37 0.43 -10.65
C LEU A 27 -11.64 -0.32 -10.30
N VAL A 28 -11.92 -1.34 -11.09
CA VAL A 28 -12.94 -2.36 -10.81
C VAL A 28 -12.21 -3.68 -10.65
N PHE A 29 -12.51 -4.39 -9.57
CA PHE A 29 -11.87 -5.64 -9.21
C PHE A 29 -12.84 -6.80 -9.37
N SER A 30 -12.31 -7.99 -9.66
CA SER A 30 -13.08 -9.21 -9.47
C SER A 30 -13.00 -9.65 -8.01
N GLU A 31 -14.04 -10.31 -7.53
CA GLU A 31 -14.04 -10.92 -6.19
C GLU A 31 -12.83 -11.84 -6.00
N LYS A 32 -12.52 -12.67 -7.01
CA LYS A 32 -11.33 -13.53 -7.02
C LYS A 32 -10.03 -12.74 -6.81
N SER A 33 -9.84 -11.62 -7.49
CA SER A 33 -8.62 -10.80 -7.33
C SER A 33 -8.51 -10.18 -5.93
N LEU A 34 -9.63 -9.75 -5.34
CA LEU A 34 -9.64 -9.18 -4.00
C LEU A 34 -9.41 -10.24 -2.92
N ILE A 35 -10.03 -11.42 -3.05
CA ILE A 35 -9.77 -12.56 -2.16
C ILE A 35 -8.28 -12.92 -2.19
N LEU A 36 -7.70 -13.07 -3.39
CA LEU A 36 -6.28 -13.36 -3.53
C LEU A 36 -5.40 -12.28 -2.90
N PHE A 37 -5.75 -11.01 -3.09
CA PHE A 37 -5.02 -9.90 -2.47
C PHE A 37 -5.10 -9.94 -0.94
N ILE A 38 -6.28 -10.19 -0.37
CA ILE A 38 -6.46 -10.31 1.08
C ILE A 38 -5.63 -11.47 1.63
N HIS A 39 -5.64 -12.63 0.99
CA HIS A 39 -4.77 -13.76 1.35
C HIS A 39 -3.29 -13.36 1.38
N GLN A 40 -2.84 -12.62 0.37
CA GLN A 40 -1.46 -12.15 0.30
C GLN A 40 -1.12 -11.13 1.41
N LEU A 41 -2.07 -10.33 1.91
CA LEU A 41 -1.84 -9.47 3.07
C LEU A 41 -1.53 -10.30 4.32
N TYR A 42 -2.23 -11.41 4.53
CA TYR A 42 -1.97 -12.34 5.63
C TYR A 42 -0.63 -13.06 5.47
N GLU A 43 -0.32 -13.58 4.27
CA GLU A 43 0.98 -14.23 3.99
C GLU A 43 2.17 -13.30 4.21
N ASN A 44 2.02 -12.03 3.84
CA ASN A 44 3.03 -10.99 4.05
C ASN A 44 3.07 -10.45 5.49
N LYS A 45 2.22 -10.97 6.37
CA LYS A 45 2.09 -10.58 7.79
C LYS A 45 1.88 -9.07 7.97
N VAL A 46 1.16 -8.43 7.05
CA VAL A 46 1.00 -6.97 7.02
C VAL A 46 0.41 -6.45 8.33
N PHE A 47 -0.56 -7.17 8.91
CA PHE A 47 -1.21 -6.82 10.17
C PHE A 47 -0.32 -7.01 11.42
N SER A 48 0.91 -7.51 11.27
CA SER A 48 1.88 -7.73 12.34
C SER A 48 3.18 -6.94 12.11
N TRP A 49 3.17 -5.99 11.18
CA TRP A 49 4.31 -5.11 10.97
C TRP A 49 4.51 -4.15 12.13
N LYS A 50 5.72 -3.63 12.28
CA LYS A 50 5.99 -2.53 13.22
C LYS A 50 5.35 -1.24 12.69
N GLU A 51 4.85 -0.40 13.58
CA GLU A 51 4.23 0.87 13.18
C GLU A 51 5.21 1.83 12.48
N SER A 52 6.51 1.77 12.84
CA SER A 52 7.53 2.64 12.28
C SER A 52 8.84 1.90 11.97
N TYR A 53 9.39 2.15 10.78
CA TYR A 53 10.67 1.67 10.30
C TYR A 53 11.59 2.86 9.99
N LYS A 54 12.47 3.21 10.94
CA LYS A 54 13.41 4.33 10.81
C LYS A 54 14.85 3.84 10.74
N PRO A 55 15.74 4.55 10.03
CA PRO A 55 17.18 4.29 10.08
C PRO A 55 17.75 4.77 11.42
N GLU A 56 18.93 4.30 11.78
CA GLU A 56 19.63 4.74 13.01
C GLU A 56 20.11 6.19 12.92
N VAL A 57 20.40 6.65 11.69
CA VAL A 57 20.81 8.02 11.38
C VAL A 57 19.77 8.64 10.44
N GLU A 58 19.36 9.87 10.70
CA GLU A 58 18.42 10.58 9.83
C GLU A 58 19.02 10.79 8.43
N ILE A 59 18.24 10.44 7.42
CA ILE A 59 18.56 10.63 6.01
C ILE A 59 17.64 11.74 5.50
N MET A 60 18.21 12.86 5.05
CA MET A 60 17.44 14.04 4.63
C MET A 60 16.70 13.82 3.30
N ASP A 61 17.23 12.95 2.45
CA ASP A 61 16.89 12.80 1.03
C ASP A 61 16.71 11.32 0.66
N GLY A 62 15.64 10.72 1.18
CA GLY A 62 15.30 9.35 0.82
C GLY A 62 13.82 9.05 0.75
N THR A 63 13.52 7.77 0.53
CA THR A 63 12.16 7.33 0.28
C THR A 63 11.38 7.24 1.58
N HIS A 64 10.29 7.99 1.65
CA HIS A 64 9.32 7.93 2.73
C HIS A 64 8.08 7.18 2.26
N TRP A 65 7.54 6.32 3.11
CA TRP A 65 6.33 5.58 2.80
C TRP A 65 5.38 5.57 3.99
N HIS A 66 4.09 5.52 3.67
CA HIS A 66 3.02 5.38 4.64
C HIS A 66 1.97 4.42 4.10
N LEU A 67 1.49 3.52 4.94
CA LEU A 67 0.43 2.57 4.64
C LEU A 67 -0.63 2.66 5.73
N LYS A 68 -1.87 2.99 5.32
CA LYS A 68 -3.04 2.97 6.17
C LYS A 68 -4.01 1.91 5.68
N ILE A 69 -4.39 0.98 6.55
CA ILE A 69 -5.39 -0.05 6.27
C ILE A 69 -6.55 0.17 7.24
N VAL A 70 -7.74 0.38 6.69
CA VAL A 70 -8.98 0.50 7.47
C VAL A 70 -9.80 -0.75 7.19
N TYR A 71 -10.11 -1.51 8.24
CA TYR A 71 -10.90 -2.73 8.14
C TYR A 71 -11.86 -2.83 9.33
N ARG A 72 -13.17 -2.76 9.04
CA ARG A 72 -14.22 -2.64 10.06
C ARG A 72 -13.88 -1.49 11.01
N ASP A 73 -13.77 -1.77 12.31
CA ASP A 73 -13.43 -0.78 13.35
C ASP A 73 -11.91 -0.66 13.61
N ASN A 74 -11.09 -1.44 12.89
CA ASN A 74 -9.64 -1.43 13.06
C ASN A 74 -8.97 -0.50 12.05
N THR A 75 -7.99 0.27 12.52
CA THR A 75 -7.10 1.06 11.67
C THR A 75 -5.66 0.68 11.97
N TYR A 76 -4.94 0.23 10.95
CA TYR A 76 -3.51 -0.07 11.00
C TYR A 76 -2.75 1.02 10.27
N ASN A 77 -1.78 1.64 10.95
CA ASN A 77 -0.92 2.67 10.40
C ASN A 77 0.54 2.21 10.44
N TYR A 78 1.18 2.17 9.28
CA TYR A 78 2.59 1.83 9.14
C TYR A 78 3.32 2.95 8.41
N SER A 79 4.57 3.17 8.78
CA SER A 79 5.41 4.20 8.21
C SER A 79 6.86 3.76 8.14
N GLY A 80 7.62 4.36 7.22
CA GLY A 80 9.06 4.23 7.26
C GLY A 80 9.80 5.26 6.43
N SER A 81 11.09 5.38 6.72
CA SER A 81 12.05 6.21 5.99
C SER A 81 13.23 5.32 5.63
N ASN A 82 13.44 5.04 4.34
CA ASN A 82 14.51 4.18 3.80
C ASN A 82 14.62 2.76 4.41
N ARG A 83 13.70 2.36 5.28
CA ARG A 83 13.63 1.06 5.97
C ARG A 83 12.24 0.50 5.77
N TYR A 84 12.19 -0.81 5.59
CA TYR A 84 10.99 -1.51 5.15
C TYR A 84 10.82 -2.82 5.92
N PRO A 85 9.57 -3.31 6.08
CA PRO A 85 9.30 -4.66 6.55
C PRO A 85 10.02 -5.71 5.68
N ARG A 86 10.35 -6.87 6.27
CA ARG A 86 11.02 -7.96 5.56
C ARG A 86 10.26 -8.40 4.29
N GLN A 87 8.93 -8.38 4.34
CA GLN A 87 8.05 -8.79 3.24
C GLN A 87 7.63 -7.63 2.31
N TRP A 88 8.25 -6.45 2.42
CA TRP A 88 7.84 -5.26 1.65
C TRP A 88 7.79 -5.49 0.14
N LYS A 89 8.81 -6.13 -0.44
CA LYS A 89 8.85 -6.43 -1.88
C LYS A 89 7.67 -7.32 -2.32
N SER A 90 7.33 -8.32 -1.51
CA SER A 90 6.19 -9.21 -1.78
C SER A 90 4.86 -8.46 -1.68
N PHE A 91 4.70 -7.58 -0.68
CA PHE A 91 3.54 -6.70 -0.57
C PHE A 91 3.41 -5.78 -1.79
N CYS A 92 4.50 -5.13 -2.23
CA CYS A 92 4.47 -4.31 -3.43
C CYS A 92 4.05 -5.11 -4.67
N LYS A 93 4.54 -6.36 -4.82
CA LYS A 93 4.14 -7.24 -5.92
C LYS A 93 2.65 -7.58 -5.87
N SER A 94 2.10 -7.87 -4.68
CA SER A 94 0.66 -8.06 -4.50
C SER A 94 -0.15 -6.85 -4.92
N MET A 95 0.32 -5.65 -4.59
CA MET A 95 -0.30 -4.40 -5.02
C MET A 95 -0.25 -4.22 -6.54
N GLN A 96 0.90 -4.48 -7.18
CA GLN A 96 1.04 -4.41 -8.64
C GLN A 96 0.09 -5.39 -9.34
N ASN A 97 -0.04 -6.60 -8.81
CA ASN A 97 -0.95 -7.60 -9.37
C ASN A 97 -2.42 -7.17 -9.26
N LEU A 98 -2.80 -6.53 -8.15
CA LEU A 98 -4.16 -6.04 -7.95
C LEU A 98 -4.48 -4.85 -8.85
N THR A 99 -3.58 -3.87 -8.94
CA THR A 99 -3.83 -2.62 -9.69
C THR A 99 -3.49 -2.73 -11.18
N LYS A 100 -2.70 -3.73 -11.56
CA LYS A 100 -2.05 -3.87 -12.88
C LYS A 100 -1.18 -2.66 -13.23
N GLU A 101 -0.68 -1.94 -12.23
CA GLU A 101 0.24 -0.81 -12.39
C GLU A 101 1.61 -1.18 -11.83
N GLN A 102 2.68 -0.66 -12.44
CA GLN A 102 4.03 -0.80 -11.89
C GLN A 102 4.26 0.32 -10.87
N PHE A 103 4.77 -0.05 -9.70
CA PHE A 103 5.37 0.92 -8.78
C PHE A 103 6.85 0.98 -9.14
N ASN A 104 7.26 2.10 -9.76
CA ASN A 104 8.66 2.41 -10.02
C ASN A 104 9.31 2.97 -8.75
#